data_AF-A0AAT9DXT0-F1
#
_entry.id   AF-A0AAT9DXT0-F1
#
_cell.length_a   1.000
_cell.length_b   1.000
_cell.length_c   1.000
_cell.angle_alpha   90.00
_cell.angle_beta   90.00
_cell.angle_gamma   90.00
#
_symmetry.space_group_name_H-M   'P 1'
#
loop_
_entity.id
_entity.type
_entity.pdbx_description
1 polymer ?
#
loop_
_entity_poly.entity_id
_entity_poly.type
_entity_poly.pdbx_seq_one_letter_code
_entity_poly.pdbx_strand_id
1 'polypeptide(L)'
;MDADKRRQLRDAFGAFMTGVTIVTSVDKQGRPIGFTANSFSSVSLDPALLLVSIDKRSANLAHFTQCSHFAINILAEQQKEASTIFAQKNEDRFALIDWRWSASRVPLIDNSSAWFDCSLHQVVDAGDHAILIGQVEGFESNATAGLGYYRGAYFTPYQNAQSLIGGPQVVVSALIEFEGHAVMVRQNDGGYQLPSSAVEKRSVSETLGDLLQQLGINAHPGFVYSVYDDRQKHQQHIVFLCALPTDAGSLTPQLSVAEWFDMPTLARLPIKDPALRSMLGRFVKENAVGNYGIYYGDEHSGAIKQFAG
;
A
#
# COMPACT_ATOMS: atom_id res chain seq x y z
N MET A 1 16.23 -23.98 23.29
CA MET A 1 14.75 -23.91 23.27
C MET A 1 14.21 -25.09 22.48
N ASP A 2 13.25 -25.84 23.01
CA ASP A 2 12.60 -26.94 22.29
C ASP A 2 11.82 -26.44 21.05
N ALA A 3 11.30 -27.36 20.24
CA ALA A 3 10.63 -27.01 18.98
C ALA A 3 9.29 -26.27 19.21
N ASP A 4 8.54 -26.67 20.24
CA ASP A 4 7.23 -26.10 20.55
C ASP A 4 7.33 -24.68 21.09
N LYS A 5 8.23 -24.42 22.05
CA LYS A 5 8.51 -23.07 22.52
C LYS A 5 9.06 -22.17 21.41
N ARG A 6 9.85 -22.71 20.48
CA ARG A 6 10.30 -21.97 19.28
C ARG A 6 9.14 -21.56 18.39
N ARG A 7 8.15 -22.43 18.21
CA ARG A 7 6.95 -22.10 17.45
C ARG A 7 6.11 -21.04 18.17
N GLN A 8 5.84 -21.23 19.46
CA GLN A 8 5.10 -20.26 20.28
C GLN A 8 5.75 -18.87 20.26
N LEU A 9 7.08 -18.80 20.34
CA LEU A 9 7.80 -17.53 20.26
C LEU A 9 7.66 -16.86 18.88
N ARG A 10 7.73 -17.63 17.78
CA ARG A 10 7.48 -17.09 16.44
C ARG A 10 6.04 -16.59 16.29
N ASP A 11 5.08 -17.32 16.83
CA ASP A 11 3.66 -16.93 16.80
C ASP A 11 3.44 -15.63 17.60
N ALA A 12 4.13 -15.49 18.74
CA ALA A 12 4.13 -14.27 19.55
C ALA A 12 4.75 -13.07 18.82
N PHE A 13 5.90 -13.23 18.16
CA PHE A 13 6.49 -12.17 17.34
C PHE A 13 5.59 -11.79 16.15
N GLY A 14 4.91 -12.77 15.54
CA GLY A 14 3.95 -12.54 14.47
C GLY A 14 2.69 -11.76 14.88
N ALA A 15 2.49 -11.49 16.17
CA ALA A 15 1.43 -10.60 16.63
C ALA A 15 1.72 -9.11 16.36
N PHE A 16 2.99 -8.74 16.13
CA PHE A 16 3.34 -7.41 15.64
C PHE A 16 3.17 -7.35 14.13
N MET A 17 2.28 -6.47 13.68
CA MET A 17 2.00 -6.28 12.26
C MET A 17 3.16 -5.52 11.59
N THR A 18 3.55 -5.95 10.40
CA THR A 18 4.69 -5.40 9.67
C THR A 18 4.32 -5.15 8.21
N GLY A 19 5.03 -4.23 7.55
CA GLY A 19 5.13 -4.23 6.10
C GLY A 19 6.06 -5.35 5.61
N VAL A 20 6.04 -5.61 4.31
CA VAL A 20 6.98 -6.56 3.67
C VAL A 20 8.00 -5.77 2.86
N THR A 21 9.26 -6.13 3.00
CA THR A 21 10.36 -5.52 2.25
C THR A 21 11.15 -6.56 1.46
N ILE A 22 11.77 -6.14 0.36
CA ILE A 22 12.88 -6.86 -0.24
C ILE A 22 14.15 -6.03 -0.07
N VAL A 23 15.13 -6.63 0.60
CA VAL A 23 16.46 -6.07 0.78
C VAL A 23 17.32 -6.49 -0.41
N THR A 24 17.94 -5.55 -1.09
CA THR A 24 18.73 -5.79 -2.30
C THR A 24 20.15 -5.25 -2.17
N SER A 25 21.10 -5.87 -2.85
CA SER A 25 22.48 -5.42 -2.97
C SER A 25 23.10 -6.10 -4.21
N VAL A 26 24.42 -6.08 -4.33
CA VAL A 26 25.17 -6.80 -5.36
C VAL A 26 26.19 -7.73 -4.73
N ASP A 27 26.47 -8.85 -5.39
CA ASP A 27 27.55 -9.75 -5.01
C ASP A 27 28.93 -9.20 -5.43
N LYS A 28 29.99 -9.97 -5.17
CA LYS A 28 31.38 -9.57 -5.51
C LYS A 28 31.63 -9.47 -7.01
N GLN A 29 30.77 -10.07 -7.84
CA GLN A 29 30.82 -10.01 -9.29
C GLN A 29 29.90 -8.91 -9.86
N GLY A 30 29.25 -8.12 -9.00
CA GLY A 30 28.30 -7.09 -9.39
C GLY A 30 26.93 -7.62 -9.80
N ARG A 31 26.63 -8.90 -9.53
CA ARG A 31 25.31 -9.49 -9.84
C ARG A 31 24.30 -9.12 -8.75
N PRO A 32 23.05 -8.83 -9.10
CA PRO A 32 22.04 -8.44 -8.14
C PRO A 32 21.70 -9.62 -7.21
N ILE A 33 21.61 -9.31 -5.92
CA ILE A 33 21.18 -10.24 -4.87
C ILE A 33 20.11 -9.59 -4.02
N GLY A 34 19.22 -10.39 -3.44
CA GLY A 34 18.22 -9.87 -2.54
C GLY A 34 17.49 -10.95 -1.76
N PHE A 35 16.77 -10.54 -0.73
CA PHE A 35 15.93 -11.42 0.09
C PHE A 35 14.74 -10.66 0.66
N THR A 36 13.64 -11.38 0.87
CA THR A 36 12.46 -10.84 1.55
C THR A 36 12.72 -10.73 3.06
N ALA A 37 12.36 -9.60 3.66
CA ALA A 37 12.42 -9.36 5.09
C ALA A 37 11.20 -8.57 5.58
N ASN A 38 10.76 -8.85 6.80
CA ASN A 38 9.75 -8.07 7.50
C ASN A 38 10.24 -7.60 8.89
N SER A 39 11.56 -7.64 9.11
CA SER A 39 12.26 -7.19 10.31
C SER A 39 12.73 -5.73 10.22
N PHE A 40 12.28 -5.00 9.20
CA PHE A 40 12.62 -3.61 8.95
C PHE A 40 12.10 -2.68 10.04
N SER A 41 12.89 -1.66 10.39
CA SER A 41 12.43 -0.52 11.20
C SER A 41 13.20 0.75 10.83
N SER A 42 12.52 1.91 10.85
CA SER A 42 13.19 3.21 10.95
C SER A 42 13.87 3.35 12.31
N VAL A 43 15.03 4.03 12.36
CA VAL A 43 15.84 4.17 13.59
C VAL A 43 16.03 5.64 13.97
N SER A 44 16.43 6.49 13.02
CA SER A 44 16.75 7.90 13.29
C SER A 44 16.44 8.76 12.07
N LEU A 45 16.10 10.03 12.30
CA LEU A 45 15.92 11.03 11.25
C LEU A 45 17.17 11.88 11.02
N ASP A 46 17.98 12.13 12.06
CA ASP A 46 19.25 12.87 11.95
C ASP A 46 20.33 12.24 12.84
N PRO A 47 21.32 11.51 12.28
CA PRO A 47 21.40 11.13 10.87
C PRO A 47 20.26 10.18 10.47
N ALA A 48 19.90 10.14 9.18
CA ALA A 48 18.84 9.28 8.67
C ALA A 48 19.27 7.80 8.69
N LEU A 49 18.76 7.02 9.64
CA LEU A 49 19.12 5.61 9.85
C LEU A 49 17.91 4.70 9.82
N LEU A 50 18.11 3.50 9.28
CA LEU A 50 17.17 2.38 9.29
C LEU A 50 17.89 1.07 9.65
N LEU A 51 17.12 0.03 9.97
CA LEU A 51 17.66 -1.31 10.19
C LEU A 51 16.85 -2.41 9.51
N VAL A 52 17.51 -3.54 9.24
CA VAL A 52 16.90 -4.81 8.84
C VAL A 52 17.74 -5.99 9.33
N SER A 53 17.12 -7.11 9.66
CA SER A 53 17.82 -8.31 10.15
C SER A 53 17.92 -9.39 9.07
N ILE A 54 19.09 -10.00 8.93
CA ILE A 54 19.36 -11.13 8.04
C ILE A 54 19.70 -12.39 8.84
N ASP A 55 19.09 -13.53 8.47
CA ASP A 55 19.37 -14.84 9.10
C ASP A 55 20.81 -15.27 8.80
N LYS A 56 21.55 -15.71 9.83
CA LYS A 56 22.94 -16.17 9.67
C LYS A 56 23.08 -17.42 8.79
N ARG A 57 21.99 -18.13 8.50
CA ARG A 57 21.93 -19.26 7.58
C ARG A 57 21.66 -18.83 6.13
N SER A 58 21.44 -17.55 5.88
CA SER A 58 21.26 -17.01 4.53
C SER A 58 22.52 -17.21 3.70
N ALA A 59 22.35 -17.69 2.46
CA ALA A 59 23.45 -17.79 1.49
C ALA A 59 24.04 -16.40 1.16
N ASN A 60 23.26 -15.34 1.36
CA ASN A 60 23.68 -13.97 1.08
C ASN A 60 24.30 -13.26 2.29
N LEU A 61 24.42 -13.91 3.46
CA LEU A 61 24.90 -13.27 4.70
C LEU A 61 26.22 -12.52 4.48
N ALA A 62 27.24 -13.20 3.97
CA ALA A 62 28.56 -12.63 3.78
C ALA A 62 28.57 -11.46 2.78
N HIS A 63 27.66 -11.45 1.81
CA HIS A 63 27.54 -10.33 0.87
C HIS A 63 26.94 -9.11 1.57
N PHE A 64 25.85 -9.28 2.31
CA PHE A 64 25.20 -8.16 2.99
C PHE A 64 26.00 -7.60 4.16
N THR A 65 26.72 -8.43 4.93
CA THR A 65 27.53 -7.94 6.05
C THR A 65 28.85 -7.28 5.63
N GLN A 66 29.22 -7.38 4.35
CA GLN A 66 30.44 -6.81 3.77
C GLN A 66 30.15 -5.84 2.62
N CYS A 67 28.87 -5.58 2.30
CA CYS A 67 28.50 -4.68 1.23
C CYS A 67 28.83 -3.23 1.61
N SER A 68 29.09 -2.40 0.60
CA SER A 68 29.16 -0.95 0.80
C SER A 68 27.76 -0.34 0.86
N HIS A 69 26.84 -0.84 0.02
CA HIS A 69 25.49 -0.33 -0.11
C HIS A 69 24.46 -1.47 -0.22
N PHE A 70 23.26 -1.18 0.22
CA PHE A 70 22.08 -2.00 0.03
C PHE A 70 20.85 -1.10 -0.10
N ALA A 71 19.77 -1.63 -0.66
CA ALA A 71 18.49 -0.94 -0.69
C ALA A 71 17.39 -1.71 0.05
N ILE A 72 16.46 -0.97 0.63
CA ILE A 72 15.20 -1.47 1.17
C ILE A 72 14.10 -1.11 0.19
N ASN A 73 13.36 -2.11 -0.30
CA ASN A 73 12.18 -1.91 -1.15
C ASN A 73 10.94 -2.31 -0.37
N ILE A 74 10.13 -1.35 0.07
CA ILE A 74 8.86 -1.61 0.76
C ILE A 74 7.83 -1.98 -0.30
N LEU A 75 7.36 -3.23 -0.26
CA LEU A 75 6.49 -3.77 -1.30
C LEU A 75 5.09 -3.16 -1.24
N ALA A 76 4.50 -2.94 -2.41
CA ALA A 76 3.10 -2.58 -2.57
C ALA A 76 2.18 -3.81 -2.51
N GLU A 77 0.88 -3.61 -2.23
CA GLU A 77 -0.13 -4.68 -2.04
C GLU A 77 -0.12 -5.77 -3.13
N GLN A 78 0.09 -5.37 -4.39
CA GLN A 78 0.14 -6.26 -5.56
C GLN A 78 1.41 -7.12 -5.64
N GLN A 79 2.45 -6.80 -4.90
CA GLN A 79 3.78 -7.44 -5.01
C GLN A 79 3.96 -8.67 -4.09
N LYS A 80 2.86 -9.36 -3.75
CA LYS A 80 2.90 -10.62 -3.00
C LYS A 80 3.76 -11.70 -3.69
N GLU A 81 3.72 -11.76 -5.02
CA GLU A 81 4.52 -12.69 -5.80
C GLU A 81 6.01 -12.40 -5.68
N ALA A 82 6.42 -11.13 -5.79
CA ALA A 82 7.81 -10.70 -5.58
C ALA A 82 8.32 -11.10 -4.19
N SER A 83 7.53 -10.84 -3.13
CA SER A 83 7.85 -11.30 -1.77
C SER A 83 8.12 -12.82 -1.71
N THR A 84 7.34 -13.60 -2.45
CA THR A 84 7.45 -15.06 -2.46
C THR A 84 8.70 -15.52 -3.22
N ILE A 85 8.99 -14.92 -4.38
CA ILE A 85 10.20 -15.17 -5.17
C ILE A 85 11.46 -14.92 -4.34
N PHE A 86 11.49 -13.80 -3.60
CA PHE A 86 12.66 -13.40 -2.81
C PHE A 86 12.78 -14.08 -1.44
N ALA A 87 11.73 -14.77 -0.99
CA ALA A 87 11.78 -15.65 0.18
C ALA A 87 12.27 -17.08 -0.17
N GLN A 88 12.12 -17.51 -1.42
CA GLN A 88 12.48 -18.84 -1.90
C GLN A 88 13.93 -18.92 -2.40
N LYS A 89 14.51 -20.12 -2.38
CA LYS A 89 15.84 -20.39 -2.96
C LYS A 89 15.73 -20.62 -4.48
N ASN A 90 15.53 -19.54 -5.23
CA ASN A 90 15.53 -19.56 -6.70
C ASN A 90 16.86 -18.99 -7.23
N GLU A 91 17.38 -19.56 -8.32
CA GLU A 91 18.70 -19.19 -8.87
C GLU A 91 18.69 -17.84 -9.61
N ASP A 92 17.57 -17.42 -10.19
CA ASP A 92 17.46 -16.15 -10.91
C ASP A 92 16.18 -15.36 -10.54
N ARG A 93 16.17 -14.79 -9.33
CA ARG A 93 15.03 -14.02 -8.80
C ARG A 93 14.77 -12.72 -9.57
N PHE A 94 15.84 -12.07 -10.04
CA PHE A 94 15.77 -10.75 -10.67
C PHE A 94 15.35 -10.81 -12.15
N ALA A 95 15.35 -11.99 -12.77
CA ALA A 95 14.74 -12.20 -14.09
C ALA A 95 13.20 -12.28 -14.04
N LEU A 96 12.60 -12.40 -12.85
CA LEU A 96 11.16 -12.62 -12.67
C LEU A 96 10.38 -11.35 -12.28
N ILE A 97 11.07 -10.22 -12.09
CA ILE A 97 10.48 -8.95 -11.67
C ILE A 97 11.12 -7.79 -12.41
N ASP A 98 10.41 -6.66 -12.50
CA ASP A 98 10.96 -5.41 -13.00
C ASP A 98 11.72 -4.66 -11.89
N TRP A 99 12.89 -4.14 -12.25
CA TRP A 99 13.76 -3.40 -11.34
C TRP A 99 14.74 -2.52 -12.12
N ARG A 100 15.29 -1.52 -11.43
CA ARG A 100 16.27 -0.56 -11.96
C ARG A 100 17.46 -0.40 -11.02
N TRP A 101 18.54 0.20 -11.52
CA TRP A 101 19.69 0.54 -10.69
C TRP A 101 19.46 1.84 -9.91
N SER A 102 19.84 1.86 -8.64
CA SER A 102 19.98 3.09 -7.85
C SER A 102 21.24 3.89 -8.23
N ALA A 103 21.37 5.09 -7.67
CA ALA A 103 22.58 5.90 -7.79
C ALA A 103 23.81 5.17 -7.23
N SER A 104 23.65 4.46 -6.11
CA SER A 104 24.71 3.65 -5.49
C SER A 104 24.86 2.24 -6.09
N ARG A 105 24.27 2.01 -7.28
CA ARG A 105 24.38 0.77 -8.07
C ARG A 105 23.87 -0.47 -7.34
N VAL A 106 22.80 -0.34 -6.56
CA VAL A 106 22.03 -1.47 -6.01
C VAL A 106 20.64 -1.56 -6.66
N PRO A 107 20.01 -2.74 -6.69
CA PRO A 107 18.69 -2.90 -7.33
C PRO A 107 17.56 -2.20 -6.57
N LEU A 108 16.75 -1.42 -7.25
CA LEU A 108 15.47 -0.89 -6.77
C LEU A 108 14.34 -1.58 -7.52
N ILE A 109 13.37 -2.13 -6.80
CA ILE A 109 12.25 -2.87 -7.38
C ILE A 109 11.19 -1.88 -7.83
N ASP A 110 10.77 -1.98 -9.09
CA ASP A 110 9.79 -1.08 -9.67
C ASP A 110 8.41 -1.27 -9.02
N ASN A 111 7.63 -0.19 -8.95
CA ASN A 111 6.28 -0.17 -8.34
C ASN A 111 6.23 -0.53 -6.84
N SER A 112 7.37 -0.45 -6.14
CA SER A 112 7.40 -0.52 -4.67
C SER A 112 6.69 0.68 -4.04
N SER A 113 6.04 0.46 -2.89
CA SER A 113 5.37 1.50 -2.10
C SER A 113 6.37 2.57 -1.63
N ALA A 114 7.59 2.18 -1.30
CA ALA A 114 8.71 3.09 -1.09
C ALA A 114 10.04 2.35 -1.30
N TRP A 115 11.12 3.09 -1.49
CA TRP A 115 12.47 2.53 -1.46
C TRP A 115 13.47 3.46 -0.76
N PHE A 116 14.54 2.86 -0.24
CA PHE A 116 15.67 3.55 0.39
C PHE A 116 16.99 2.99 -0.15
N ASP A 117 17.83 3.84 -0.72
CA ASP A 117 19.22 3.54 -1.09
C ASP A 117 20.12 3.91 0.10
N CYS A 118 20.91 2.95 0.58
CA CYS A 118 21.63 3.07 1.85
C CYS A 118 23.09 2.67 1.72
N SER A 119 23.98 3.41 2.37
CA SER A 119 25.30 2.90 2.74
C SER A 119 25.23 2.07 4.03
N LEU A 120 26.03 1.01 4.11
CA LEU A 120 26.12 0.18 5.30
C LEU A 120 26.82 0.96 6.42
N HIS A 121 26.06 1.32 7.45
CA HIS A 121 26.55 2.10 8.58
C HIS A 121 27.18 1.18 9.66
N GLN A 122 26.49 0.10 10.01
CA GLN A 122 26.96 -0.83 11.04
C GLN A 122 26.33 -2.23 10.87
N VAL A 123 27.07 -3.26 11.25
CA VAL A 123 26.54 -4.61 11.44
C VAL A 123 26.61 -4.98 12.92
N VAL A 124 25.48 -5.42 13.49
CA VAL A 124 25.40 -5.87 14.89
C VAL A 124 25.09 -7.36 14.93
N ASP A 125 25.91 -8.12 15.66
CA ASP A 125 25.65 -9.53 15.92
C ASP A 125 24.47 -9.70 16.90
N ALA A 126 23.42 -10.43 16.51
CA ALA A 126 22.19 -10.52 17.28
C ALA A 126 21.60 -11.95 17.25
N GLY A 127 22.23 -12.86 18.01
CA GLY A 127 21.74 -14.23 18.15
C GLY A 127 21.87 -15.04 16.85
N ASP A 128 20.76 -15.52 16.31
CA ASP A 128 20.73 -16.26 15.03
C ASP A 128 20.62 -15.34 13.80
N HIS A 129 20.59 -14.01 14.00
CA HIS A 129 20.57 -13.00 12.96
C HIS A 129 21.75 -12.02 13.10
N ALA A 130 22.01 -11.29 12.02
CA ALA A 130 22.79 -10.05 12.05
C ALA A 130 21.86 -8.88 11.72
N ILE A 131 21.99 -7.77 12.45
CA ILE A 131 21.26 -6.53 12.18
C ILE A 131 22.14 -5.66 11.28
N LEU A 132 21.63 -5.31 10.12
CA LEU A 132 22.23 -4.32 9.22
C LEU A 132 21.60 -2.97 9.55
N ILE A 133 22.44 -1.99 9.90
CA ILE A 133 22.04 -0.61 10.05
C ILE A 133 22.53 0.14 8.81
N GLY A 134 21.61 0.79 8.11
CA GLY A 134 21.89 1.57 6.91
C GLY A 134 21.71 3.06 7.17
N GLN A 135 22.59 3.87 6.59
CA GLN A 135 22.40 5.31 6.49
C GLN A 135 21.76 5.63 5.14
N VAL A 136 20.64 6.35 5.16
CA VAL A 136 19.87 6.66 3.96
C VAL A 136 20.57 7.74 3.13
N GLU A 137 20.83 7.44 1.86
CA GLU A 137 21.46 8.35 0.90
C GLU A 137 20.47 8.83 -0.17
N GLY A 138 19.45 8.04 -0.46
CA GLY A 138 18.34 8.39 -1.35
C GLY A 138 17.08 7.63 -0.98
N PHE A 139 15.92 8.20 -1.27
CA PHE A 139 14.64 7.54 -1.03
C PHE A 139 13.55 8.10 -1.94
N GLU A 140 12.49 7.32 -2.11
CA GLU A 140 11.26 7.73 -2.79
C GLU A 140 10.10 7.03 -2.11
N SER A 141 8.96 7.72 -2.02
CA SER A 141 7.71 7.15 -1.52
C SER A 141 6.65 7.33 -2.58
N ASN A 142 5.96 6.24 -2.89
CA ASN A 142 4.82 6.19 -3.79
C ASN A 142 3.53 6.14 -2.96
N ALA A 143 2.43 6.63 -3.53
CA ALA A 143 1.12 6.65 -2.86
C ALA A 143 0.42 5.26 -2.83
N THR A 144 1.05 4.22 -3.38
CA THR A 144 0.49 2.85 -3.37
C THR A 144 0.56 2.25 -1.97
N ALA A 145 -0.53 1.62 -1.54
CA ALA A 145 -0.59 0.94 -0.24
C ALA A 145 0.45 -0.19 -0.15
N GLY A 146 1.05 -0.34 1.03
CA GLY A 146 2.06 -1.37 1.30
C GLY A 146 1.46 -2.75 1.51
N LEU A 147 2.19 -3.79 1.06
CA LEU A 147 1.90 -5.18 1.41
C LEU A 147 2.19 -5.41 2.89
N GLY A 148 1.19 -5.88 3.60
CA GLY A 148 1.27 -6.17 5.02
C GLY A 148 1.52 -7.65 5.32
N TYR A 149 2.05 -7.92 6.50
CA TYR A 149 2.27 -9.27 7.03
C TYR A 149 1.90 -9.33 8.52
N TYR A 150 1.03 -10.29 8.85
CA TYR A 150 0.50 -10.48 10.20
C TYR A 150 0.23 -11.96 10.46
N ARG A 151 0.71 -12.49 11.60
CA ARG A 151 0.52 -13.89 12.03
C ARG A 151 0.77 -14.94 10.94
N GLY A 152 1.83 -14.75 10.16
CA GLY A 152 2.24 -15.70 9.13
C GLY A 152 1.44 -15.62 7.81
N ALA A 153 0.59 -14.61 7.67
CA ALA A 153 -0.20 -14.37 6.46
C ALA A 153 0.05 -12.96 5.92
N TYR A 154 -0.01 -12.82 4.59
CA TYR A 154 -0.10 -11.51 3.97
C TYR A 154 -1.45 -10.89 4.28
N PHE A 155 -1.47 -9.58 4.56
CA PHE A 155 -2.68 -8.80 4.60
C PHE A 155 -2.52 -7.60 3.66
N THR A 156 -3.60 -7.27 2.98
CA THR A 156 -3.70 -6.02 2.22
C THR A 156 -4.93 -5.29 2.71
N PRO A 157 -4.86 -3.98 2.98
CA PRO A 157 -6.05 -3.14 3.13
C PRO A 157 -7.16 -3.48 2.12
N TYR A 158 -6.78 -3.78 0.87
CA TYR A 158 -7.67 -4.23 -0.19
C TYR A 158 -8.43 -5.55 0.11
N GLN A 159 -7.74 -6.63 0.51
CA GLN A 159 -8.37 -7.94 0.80
C GLN A 159 -9.27 -7.93 2.05
N ASN A 160 -8.89 -7.19 3.09
CA ASN A 160 -9.74 -7.07 4.28
C ASN A 160 -11.08 -6.43 3.92
N ALA A 161 -11.07 -5.45 3.02
CA ALA A 161 -12.29 -4.83 2.59
C ALA A 161 -13.14 -5.72 1.66
N GLN A 162 -12.51 -6.62 0.91
CA GLN A 162 -13.26 -7.65 0.18
C GLN A 162 -13.99 -8.63 1.11
N SER A 163 -13.42 -8.95 2.28
CA SER A 163 -14.10 -9.82 3.25
C SER A 163 -15.33 -9.19 3.93
N LEU A 164 -15.48 -7.86 3.82
CA LEU A 164 -16.67 -7.12 4.26
C LEU A 164 -17.81 -7.16 3.22
N ILE A 165 -17.55 -7.73 2.04
CA ILE A 165 -18.54 -7.94 0.98
C ILE A 165 -19.44 -9.11 1.37
N GLY A 166 -20.64 -8.82 1.87
CA GLY A 166 -21.62 -9.85 2.25
C GLY A 166 -23.03 -9.60 1.72
N GLY A 167 -23.28 -8.43 1.11
CA GLY A 167 -24.59 -8.03 0.60
C GLY A 167 -24.91 -8.62 -0.78
N PRO A 168 -26.20 -8.84 -1.12
CA PRO A 168 -26.62 -9.40 -2.41
C PRO A 168 -26.41 -8.45 -3.60
N GLN A 169 -26.21 -7.14 -3.36
CA GLN A 169 -25.87 -6.14 -4.38
C GLN A 169 -24.79 -5.20 -3.84
N VAL A 170 -23.63 -5.20 -4.50
CA VAL A 170 -22.46 -4.42 -4.07
C VAL A 170 -22.15 -3.36 -5.12
N VAL A 171 -21.92 -2.14 -4.69
CA VAL A 171 -21.50 -1.02 -5.54
C VAL A 171 -20.10 -0.62 -5.14
N VAL A 172 -19.15 -0.72 -6.06
CA VAL A 172 -17.79 -0.23 -5.85
C VAL A 172 -17.69 1.21 -6.35
N SER A 173 -17.02 2.07 -5.58
CA SER A 173 -16.80 3.48 -5.92
C SER A 173 -15.34 3.84 -5.79
N ALA A 174 -14.83 4.69 -6.69
CA ALA A 174 -13.47 5.21 -6.67
C ALA A 174 -13.47 6.65 -6.14
N LEU A 175 -12.93 6.86 -4.95
CA LEU A 175 -12.57 8.18 -4.44
C LEU A 175 -11.14 8.47 -4.89
N ILE A 176 -11.00 9.26 -5.96
CA ILE A 176 -9.70 9.57 -6.55
C ILE A 176 -9.31 10.98 -6.11
N GLU A 177 -8.15 11.11 -5.47
CA GLU A 177 -7.60 12.38 -5.01
C GLU A 177 -6.25 12.68 -5.65
N PHE A 178 -6.05 13.94 -6.00
CA PHE A 178 -4.78 14.46 -6.50
C PHE A 178 -4.66 15.95 -6.23
N GLU A 179 -3.57 16.36 -5.57
CA GLU A 179 -3.24 17.76 -5.26
C GLU A 179 -4.43 18.55 -4.66
N GLY A 180 -5.16 17.96 -3.71
CA GLY A 180 -6.30 18.62 -3.06
C GLY A 180 -7.55 18.72 -3.94
N HIS A 181 -7.61 17.95 -5.03
CA HIS A 181 -8.80 17.82 -5.87
C HIS A 181 -9.31 16.39 -5.83
N ALA A 182 -10.63 16.23 -5.94
CA ALA A 182 -11.28 14.93 -6.02
C ALA A 182 -12.17 14.80 -7.26
N VAL A 183 -12.27 13.59 -7.80
CA VAL A 183 -13.09 13.29 -8.98
C VAL A 183 -14.55 13.04 -8.60
N MET A 184 -15.47 13.70 -9.30
CA MET A 184 -16.92 13.47 -9.17
C MET A 184 -17.60 13.34 -10.54
N VAL A 185 -18.69 12.57 -10.59
CA VAL A 185 -19.51 12.36 -11.78
C VAL A 185 -20.84 13.11 -11.61
N ARG A 186 -21.14 14.02 -12.55
CA ARG A 186 -22.42 14.71 -12.62
C ARG A 186 -23.53 13.73 -13.01
N GLN A 187 -24.63 13.76 -12.26
CA GLN A 187 -25.82 12.95 -12.54
C GLN A 187 -26.83 13.72 -13.38
N ASN A 188 -27.66 12.99 -14.13
CA ASN A 188 -28.73 13.56 -14.98
C ASN A 188 -29.73 14.41 -14.18
N ASP A 189 -29.83 14.16 -12.88
CA ASP A 189 -30.76 14.81 -11.97
C ASP A 189 -30.18 16.05 -11.26
N GLY A 190 -29.04 16.54 -11.75
CA GLY A 190 -28.33 17.71 -11.25
C GLY A 190 -27.46 17.47 -10.01
N GLY A 191 -27.46 16.25 -9.45
CA GLY A 191 -26.61 15.87 -8.34
C GLY A 191 -25.21 15.42 -8.76
N TYR A 192 -24.38 15.09 -7.77
CA TYR A 192 -23.07 14.47 -8.00
C TYR A 192 -22.90 13.19 -7.17
N GLN A 193 -22.09 12.29 -7.68
CA GLN A 193 -21.65 11.07 -7.00
C GLN A 193 -20.18 10.78 -7.29
N LEU A 194 -19.59 9.86 -6.54
CA LEU A 194 -18.32 9.28 -6.92
C LEU A 194 -18.47 8.48 -8.22
N PRO A 195 -17.40 8.32 -9.02
CA PRO A 195 -17.35 7.25 -10.01
C PRO A 195 -17.66 5.91 -9.33
N SER A 196 -18.67 5.20 -9.82
CA SER A 196 -19.17 3.98 -9.20
C SER A 196 -19.65 2.98 -10.25
N SER A 197 -19.56 1.69 -9.92
CA SER A 197 -20.12 0.59 -10.72
C SER A 197 -20.68 -0.51 -9.82
N ALA A 198 -21.78 -1.13 -10.26
CA ALA A 198 -22.29 -2.32 -9.61
C ALA A 198 -21.36 -3.51 -9.85
N VAL A 199 -21.17 -4.33 -8.82
CA VAL A 199 -20.40 -5.56 -8.83
C VAL A 199 -21.39 -6.68 -9.13
N GLU A 200 -21.38 -7.18 -10.37
CA GLU A 200 -22.27 -8.26 -10.79
C GLU A 200 -21.61 -9.64 -10.56
N LYS A 201 -21.15 -10.30 -11.62
CA LYS A 201 -20.53 -11.64 -11.56
C LYS A 201 -19.02 -11.63 -11.33
N ARG A 202 -18.43 -10.43 -11.28
CA ARG A 202 -16.98 -10.21 -11.26
C ARG A 202 -16.52 -9.83 -9.87
N SER A 203 -15.22 -9.93 -9.61
CA SER A 203 -14.66 -9.44 -8.35
C SER A 203 -14.77 -7.91 -8.26
N VAL A 204 -14.72 -7.39 -7.03
CA VAL A 204 -14.59 -5.94 -6.77
C VAL A 204 -13.36 -5.37 -7.48
N SER A 205 -12.29 -6.17 -7.62
CA SER A 205 -11.03 -5.74 -8.24
C SER A 205 -11.17 -5.45 -9.71
N GLU A 206 -11.75 -6.40 -10.43
CA GLU A 206 -11.96 -6.29 -11.86
C GLU A 206 -12.94 -5.16 -12.14
N THR A 207 -13.99 -5.03 -11.33
CA THR A 207 -14.99 -3.97 -11.46
C THR A 207 -14.38 -2.59 -11.23
N LEU A 208 -13.50 -2.44 -10.24
CA LEU A 208 -12.79 -1.18 -9.99
C LEU A 208 -11.77 -0.87 -11.09
N GLY A 209 -11.03 -1.87 -11.57
CA GLY A 209 -10.09 -1.71 -12.69
C GLY A 209 -10.77 -1.19 -13.95
N ASP A 210 -11.90 -1.79 -14.33
CA ASP A 210 -12.72 -1.35 -15.46
C ASP A 210 -13.22 0.09 -15.27
N LEU A 211 -13.67 0.43 -14.06
CA LEU A 211 -14.17 1.78 -13.73
C LEU A 211 -13.07 2.83 -13.93
N LEU A 212 -11.85 2.57 -13.45
CA LEU A 212 -10.71 3.48 -13.63
C LEU A 212 -10.32 3.61 -15.11
N GLN A 213 -10.35 2.52 -15.86
CA GLN A 213 -10.11 2.54 -17.29
C GLN A 213 -11.17 3.37 -18.06
N GLN A 214 -12.46 3.26 -17.69
CA GLN A 214 -13.54 4.05 -18.27
C GLN A 214 -13.41 5.54 -18.00
N LEU A 215 -12.88 5.92 -16.84
CA LEU A 215 -12.58 7.31 -16.51
C LEU A 215 -11.41 7.88 -17.34
N GLY A 216 -10.61 7.02 -17.97
CA GLY A 216 -9.41 7.41 -18.71
C GLY A 216 -8.24 7.79 -17.79
N ILE A 217 -8.26 7.32 -16.54
CA ILE A 217 -7.29 7.71 -15.52
C ILE A 217 -6.41 6.52 -15.12
N ASN A 218 -5.09 6.73 -15.11
CA ASN A 218 -4.14 5.72 -14.65
C ASN A 218 -4.01 5.77 -13.12
N ALA A 219 -5.11 5.54 -12.40
CA ALA A 219 -5.10 5.45 -10.94
C ALA A 219 -4.96 3.99 -10.50
N HIS A 220 -4.41 3.78 -9.31
CA HIS A 220 -4.35 2.47 -8.69
C HIS A 220 -5.29 2.39 -7.48
N PRO A 221 -5.99 1.26 -7.27
CA PRO A 221 -6.71 1.01 -6.03
C PRO A 221 -5.77 1.13 -4.84
N GLY A 222 -6.13 1.96 -3.86
CA GLY A 222 -5.52 1.94 -2.54
C GLY A 222 -6.38 1.13 -1.58
N PHE A 223 -6.51 1.63 -0.35
CA PHE A 223 -7.33 1.00 0.68
C PHE A 223 -8.81 1.37 0.58
N VAL A 224 -9.67 0.58 1.23
CA VAL A 224 -11.08 0.96 1.38
C VAL A 224 -11.23 2.07 2.40
N TYR A 225 -11.71 3.20 1.91
CA TYR A 225 -11.98 4.38 2.71
C TYR A 225 -13.26 4.21 3.55
N SER A 226 -14.31 3.68 2.92
CA SER A 226 -15.61 3.55 3.57
C SER A 226 -16.37 2.33 3.06
N VAL A 227 -17.05 1.62 3.96
CA VAL A 227 -18.09 0.65 3.64
C VAL A 227 -19.39 1.12 4.30
N TYR A 228 -20.47 1.22 3.53
CA TYR A 228 -21.77 1.56 4.08
C TYR A 228 -22.92 0.88 3.36
N ASP A 229 -24.03 0.68 4.05
CA ASP A 229 -25.24 0.08 3.48
C ASP A 229 -26.24 1.20 3.09
N ASP A 230 -26.61 1.26 1.81
CA ASP A 230 -27.81 1.98 1.35
C ASP A 230 -29.02 1.07 1.61
N ARG A 231 -29.69 1.32 2.73
CA ARG A 231 -30.87 0.54 3.15
C ARG A 231 -32.06 0.73 2.23
N GLN A 232 -32.16 1.87 1.54
CA GLN A 232 -33.28 2.15 0.65
C GLN A 232 -33.16 1.37 -0.65
N LYS A 233 -31.95 1.25 -1.18
CA LYS A 233 -31.67 0.50 -2.42
C LYS A 233 -31.28 -0.96 -2.18
N HIS A 234 -31.12 -1.37 -0.91
CA HIS A 234 -30.57 -2.68 -0.54
C HIS A 234 -29.19 -2.95 -1.16
N GLN A 235 -28.35 -1.92 -1.19
CA GLN A 235 -27.02 -1.96 -1.80
C GLN A 235 -25.93 -1.73 -0.74
N GLN A 236 -24.87 -2.51 -0.81
CA GLN A 236 -23.66 -2.28 -0.02
C GLN A 236 -22.67 -1.48 -0.85
N HIS A 237 -22.32 -0.28 -0.41
CA HIS A 237 -21.35 0.59 -1.05
C HIS A 237 -19.96 0.39 -0.45
N ILE A 238 -18.96 0.23 -1.33
CA ILE A 238 -17.56 0.10 -0.97
C ILE A 238 -16.78 1.17 -1.72
N VAL A 239 -16.20 2.10 -0.97
CA VAL A 239 -15.45 3.23 -1.51
C VAL A 239 -13.96 2.95 -1.34
N PHE A 240 -13.23 2.86 -2.43
CA PHE A 240 -11.76 2.79 -2.44
C PHE A 240 -11.17 4.19 -2.57
N LEU A 241 -10.20 4.51 -1.73
CA LEU A 241 -9.32 5.65 -2.00
C LEU A 241 -8.31 5.20 -3.07
N CYS A 242 -8.32 5.87 -4.21
CA CYS A 242 -7.48 5.58 -5.35
C CYS A 242 -6.42 6.68 -5.50
N ALA A 243 -5.18 6.27 -5.77
CA ALA A 243 -4.05 7.19 -5.90
C ALA A 243 -3.60 7.29 -7.37
N LEU A 244 -3.16 8.49 -7.76
CA LEU A 244 -2.46 8.73 -9.02
C LEU A 244 -0.94 8.54 -8.87
N PRO A 245 -0.22 8.19 -9.96
CA PRO A 245 1.24 8.17 -10.00
C PRO A 245 1.84 9.55 -9.68
N THR A 246 2.82 9.58 -8.79
CA THR A 246 3.53 10.77 -8.31
C THR A 246 4.67 11.20 -9.25
N ASP A 247 4.37 11.46 -10.53
CA ASP A 247 5.37 12.03 -11.43
C ASP A 247 5.42 13.57 -11.27
N ALA A 248 6.62 14.14 -11.18
CA ALA A 248 6.90 15.55 -10.85
C ALA A 248 6.46 16.60 -11.90
N GLY A 249 5.52 16.26 -12.78
CA GLY A 249 4.97 17.14 -13.82
C GLY A 249 3.54 16.78 -14.27
N SER A 250 2.83 15.96 -13.50
CA SER A 250 1.50 15.48 -13.87
C SER A 250 0.47 16.62 -13.81
N LEU A 251 0.10 17.14 -14.98
CA LEU A 251 -1.11 17.94 -15.14
C LEU A 251 -2.33 17.12 -14.68
N THR A 252 -3.33 17.78 -14.10
CA THR A 252 -4.61 17.16 -13.75
C THR A 252 -5.15 16.36 -14.95
N PRO A 253 -5.34 15.02 -14.84
CA PRO A 253 -5.74 14.20 -15.97
C PRO A 253 -7.06 14.66 -16.58
N GLN A 254 -7.13 14.69 -17.92
CA GLN A 254 -8.41 14.86 -18.60
C GLN A 254 -9.30 13.64 -18.36
N LEU A 255 -10.54 13.89 -17.97
CA LEU A 255 -11.53 12.88 -17.66
C LEU A 255 -12.61 12.86 -18.74
N SER A 256 -13.08 11.67 -19.09
CA SER A 256 -14.09 11.51 -20.16
C SER A 256 -15.52 11.79 -19.69
N VAL A 257 -15.85 11.37 -18.46
CA VAL A 257 -17.22 11.35 -17.92
C VAL A 257 -17.30 11.92 -16.50
N ALA A 258 -16.25 12.60 -16.06
CA ALA A 258 -16.12 13.09 -14.69
C ALA A 258 -15.41 14.46 -14.65
N GLU A 259 -15.53 15.16 -13.53
CA GLU A 259 -14.99 16.49 -13.30
C GLU A 259 -14.17 16.51 -11.99
N TRP A 260 -13.08 17.28 -11.97
CA TRP A 260 -12.28 17.51 -10.77
C TRP A 260 -12.84 18.67 -9.94
N PHE A 261 -12.87 18.51 -8.62
CA PHE A 261 -13.32 19.54 -7.69
C PHE A 261 -12.32 19.74 -6.57
N ASP A 262 -11.95 20.98 -6.29
CA ASP A 262 -11.19 21.33 -5.08
C ASP A 262 -11.99 20.98 -3.81
N MET A 263 -11.29 20.76 -2.69
CA MET A 263 -11.93 20.39 -1.42
C MET A 263 -13.05 21.36 -0.95
N PRO A 264 -12.88 22.70 -1.03
CA PRO A 264 -13.95 23.64 -0.67
C PRO A 264 -15.21 23.52 -1.53
N THR A 265 -15.05 23.22 -2.82
CA THR A 265 -16.17 23.04 -3.76
C THR A 265 -16.81 21.68 -3.56
N LEU A 266 -16.01 20.63 -3.38
CA LEU A 266 -16.45 19.28 -3.05
C LEU A 266 -17.40 19.27 -1.84
N ALA A 267 -17.06 20.00 -0.78
CA ALA A 267 -17.87 20.13 0.44
C ALA A 267 -19.25 20.76 0.21
N ARG A 268 -19.45 21.47 -0.90
CA ARG A 268 -20.69 22.20 -1.24
C ARG A 268 -21.46 21.58 -2.40
N LEU A 269 -20.95 20.51 -3.01
CA LEU A 269 -21.63 19.85 -4.12
C LEU A 269 -23.01 19.30 -3.68
N PRO A 270 -24.02 19.33 -4.57
CA PRO A 270 -25.33 18.74 -4.29
C PRO A 270 -25.25 17.21 -4.33
N ILE A 271 -24.90 16.60 -3.20
CA ILE A 271 -24.86 15.14 -3.01
C ILE A 271 -26.21 14.67 -2.45
N LYS A 272 -26.93 13.85 -3.23
CA LYS A 272 -28.26 13.34 -2.84
C LYS A 272 -28.20 12.19 -1.84
N ASP A 273 -27.22 11.30 -1.99
CA ASP A 273 -26.98 10.21 -1.04
C ASP A 273 -26.47 10.79 0.30
N PRO A 274 -27.25 10.67 1.40
CA PRO A 274 -26.86 11.21 2.70
C PRO A 274 -25.59 10.57 3.29
N ALA A 275 -25.39 9.27 3.07
CA ALA A 275 -24.24 8.53 3.56
C ALA A 275 -22.98 8.96 2.79
N LEU A 276 -23.08 9.08 1.46
CA LEU A 276 -22.02 9.62 0.62
C LEU A 276 -21.67 11.07 1.01
N ARG A 277 -22.67 11.91 1.23
CA ARG A 277 -22.46 13.31 1.66
C ARG A 277 -21.72 13.40 3.00
N SER A 278 -22.12 12.56 3.96
CA SER A 278 -21.45 12.46 5.27
C SER A 278 -20.00 12.00 5.12
N MET A 279 -19.76 10.99 4.28
CA MET A 279 -18.44 10.46 3.98
C MET A 279 -17.53 11.52 3.34
N LEU A 280 -18.00 12.24 2.31
CA LEU A 280 -17.23 13.31 1.67
C LEU A 280 -16.93 14.47 2.63
N GLY A 281 -17.87 14.80 3.53
CA GLY A 281 -17.63 15.79 4.57
C GLY A 281 -16.54 15.39 5.57
N ARG A 282 -16.34 14.09 5.82
CA ARG A 282 -15.19 13.59 6.59
C ARG A 282 -13.92 13.64 5.77
N PHE A 283 -13.97 13.17 4.53
CA PHE A 283 -12.83 13.17 3.63
C PHE A 283 -12.20 14.56 3.48
N VAL A 284 -13.02 15.60 3.28
CA VAL A 284 -12.55 17.00 3.22
C VAL A 284 -11.84 17.43 4.51
N LYS A 285 -12.30 16.99 5.68
CA LYS A 285 -11.66 17.30 6.97
C LYS A 285 -10.37 16.53 7.17
N GLU A 286 -10.34 15.26 6.77
CA GLU A 286 -9.18 14.36 6.91
C GLU A 286 -8.05 14.75 5.95
N ASN A 287 -8.38 15.16 4.72
CA ASN A 287 -7.41 15.66 3.75
C ASN A 287 -6.66 16.91 4.27
N ALA A 288 -7.33 17.76 5.07
CA ALA A 288 -6.68 18.91 5.72
C ALA A 288 -5.67 18.53 6.82
N VAL A 289 -5.71 17.29 7.33
CA VAL A 289 -4.89 16.81 8.46
C VAL A 289 -3.91 15.70 8.04
N GLY A 290 -4.10 15.10 6.86
CA GLY A 290 -3.23 14.05 6.31
C GLY A 290 -3.38 12.67 6.96
N ASN A 291 -4.52 12.38 7.61
CA ASN A 291 -4.74 11.12 8.32
C ASN A 291 -6.10 10.52 7.93
N TYR A 292 -6.08 9.35 7.29
CA TYR A 292 -7.28 8.66 6.79
C TYR A 292 -7.61 7.45 7.66
N GLY A 293 -8.86 7.32 8.11
CA GLY A 293 -9.37 6.15 8.86
C GLY A 293 -10.47 5.42 8.09
N ILE A 294 -10.66 4.12 8.34
CA ILE A 294 -11.76 3.37 7.68
C ILE A 294 -13.06 3.57 8.46
N TYR A 295 -14.10 4.02 7.74
CA TYR A 295 -15.45 4.13 8.28
C TYR A 295 -16.32 2.92 7.93
N TYR A 296 -17.07 2.44 8.90
CA TYR A 296 -18.09 1.41 8.74
C TYR A 296 -19.41 1.88 9.35
N GLY A 297 -20.51 1.91 8.59
CA GLY A 297 -21.81 2.34 9.12
C GLY A 297 -22.89 2.56 8.06
N ASP A 298 -23.93 3.31 8.41
CA ASP A 298 -25.04 3.74 7.55
C ASP A 298 -25.27 5.26 7.68
N GLU A 299 -26.39 5.76 7.15
CA GLU A 299 -26.78 7.18 7.23
C GLU A 299 -27.10 7.71 8.65
N HIS A 300 -27.18 6.85 9.66
CA HIS A 300 -27.62 7.17 11.02
C HIS A 300 -26.62 6.77 12.11
N SER A 301 -25.75 5.80 11.84
CA SER A 301 -24.86 5.18 12.81
C SER A 301 -23.60 4.64 12.13
N GLY A 302 -22.44 4.77 12.78
CA GLY A 302 -21.21 4.16 12.27
C GLY A 302 -20.05 4.26 13.24
N ALA A 303 -19.03 3.45 12.99
CA ALA A 303 -17.80 3.39 13.76
C ALA A 303 -16.61 3.68 12.84
N ILE A 304 -15.68 4.48 13.34
CA ILE A 304 -14.36 4.63 12.73
C ILE A 304 -13.48 3.54 13.33
N LYS A 305 -13.00 2.61 12.50
CA LYS A 305 -11.96 1.66 12.92
C LYS A 305 -10.60 2.26 12.57
N GLN A 306 -9.92 2.77 13.58
CA GLN A 306 -8.49 3.07 13.49
C GLN A 306 -7.74 1.74 13.66
N PHE A 307 -6.84 1.41 12.72
CA PHE A 307 -6.07 0.16 12.75
C PHE A 307 -4.89 0.18 13.74
N ALA A 308 -4.79 1.23 14.56
CA ALA A 308 -3.82 1.34 15.63
C ALA A 308 -4.52 1.78 16.93
N GLY A 309 -4.55 0.86 17.89
CA GLY A 309 -4.87 1.07 19.30
C GLY A 309 -4.06 0.08 20.12
#